data_AF-A0A7Y8CP87-F1
#
_entry.id   AF-A0A7Y8CP87-F1
#
_cell.length_a   1.000
_cell.length_b   1.000
_cell.length_c   1.000
_cell.angle_alpha   90.00
_cell.angle_beta   90.00
_cell.angle_gamma   90.00
#
_symmetry.space_group_name_H-M   'P 1'
#
loop_
_entity.id
_entity.type
_entity.pdbx_description
1 polymer ?
#
loop_
_entity_poly.entity_id
_entity_poly.type
_entity_poly.pdbx_seq_one_letter_code
_entity_poly.pdbx_strand_id
1 'polypeptide(L)'
;DMLAAFTPSAERENALRFTRPYLTNPFVLVTPTGDDKPQTLDQMAGKRLALVQGNVMREYLVEQFPQVQLVPAQNAVDAMAMVAKGEVDGAINSLISARYMISRQYRNRLQVTSTVGTMPARIALATNRGALELYSILDKAL
;
A
#
# COMPACT_ATOMS: atom_id res chain seq x y z
N ASP A 1 3.68 23.10 2.76
CA ASP A 1 3.61 23.58 1.35
C ASP A 1 3.53 22.48 0.30
N MET A 2 3.94 21.24 0.55
CA MET A 2 3.57 20.08 -0.27
C MET A 2 3.73 18.78 0.53
N LEU A 3 2.97 17.73 0.15
CA LEU A 3 3.27 16.34 0.53
C LEU A 3 3.75 15.59 -0.71
N ALA A 4 4.97 15.03 -0.65
CA ALA A 4 5.73 14.57 -1.82
C ALA A 4 5.37 13.17 -2.34
N ALA A 5 4.71 12.33 -1.54
CA ALA A 5 4.37 10.98 -1.96
C ALA A 5 3.17 10.43 -1.19
N PHE A 6 1.99 10.44 -1.81
CA PHE A 6 0.82 9.77 -1.28
C PHE A 6 0.05 9.04 -2.35
N THR A 7 -0.60 7.95 -1.95
CA THR A 7 -1.66 7.32 -2.75
C THR A 7 -2.94 8.14 -2.59
N PRO A 8 -3.50 8.71 -3.67
CA PRO A 8 -4.79 9.38 -3.61
C PRO A 8 -5.86 8.42 -3.07
N SER A 9 -6.70 8.90 -2.17
CA SER A 9 -7.91 8.20 -1.72
C SER A 9 -9.07 9.20 -1.71
N ALA A 10 -10.29 8.72 -1.97
CA ALA A 10 -11.49 9.57 -2.04
C ALA A 10 -11.68 10.41 -0.76
N GLU A 11 -11.36 9.84 0.40
CA GLU A 11 -11.44 10.49 1.70
C GLU A 11 -10.51 11.71 1.82
N ARG A 12 -9.36 11.69 1.13
CA ARG A 12 -8.32 12.74 1.21
C ARG A 12 -8.45 13.79 0.11
N GLU A 13 -9.09 13.48 -1.02
CA GLU A 13 -9.41 14.46 -2.07
C GLU A 13 -10.34 15.57 -1.57
N ASN A 14 -11.07 15.33 -0.48
CA ASN A 14 -11.87 16.37 0.17
C ASN A 14 -11.00 17.51 0.75
N ALA A 15 -9.81 17.20 1.25
CA ALA A 15 -8.92 18.15 1.92
C ALA A 15 -7.72 18.60 1.06
N LEU A 16 -7.30 17.78 0.09
CA LEU A 16 -6.07 17.97 -0.69
C LEU A 16 -6.35 17.91 -2.19
N ARG A 17 -5.57 18.69 -2.96
CA ARG A 17 -5.56 18.62 -4.42
C ARG A 17 -4.32 17.86 -4.86
N PHE A 18 -4.49 16.82 -5.67
CA PHE A 18 -3.42 15.95 -6.15
C PHE A 18 -3.10 16.23 -7.63
N THR A 19 -1.81 16.23 -7.98
CA THR A 19 -1.35 16.29 -9.38
C THR A 19 -1.65 14.99 -10.13
N ARG A 20 -1.41 14.97 -11.45
CA ARG A 20 -1.28 13.70 -12.18
C ARG A 20 -0.23 12.80 -11.48
N PRO A 21 -0.46 11.47 -11.37
CA PRO A 21 0.51 10.57 -10.77
C PRO A 21 1.81 10.53 -11.58
N TYR A 22 2.94 10.63 -10.90
CA TYR A 22 4.26 10.51 -11.55
C TYR A 22 4.84 9.09 -11.45
N LEU A 23 4.25 8.24 -10.60
CA LEU A 23 4.62 6.83 -10.47
C LEU A 23 3.37 5.97 -10.27
N THR A 24 3.27 4.89 -11.03
CA THR A 24 2.22 3.87 -10.87
C THR A 24 2.86 2.50 -10.69
N ASN A 25 2.34 1.71 -9.75
CA ASN A 25 2.91 0.41 -9.44
C ASN A 25 1.86 -0.47 -8.75
N PRO A 26 1.81 -1.79 -8.99
CA PRO A 26 0.80 -2.65 -8.36
C PRO A 26 0.94 -2.72 -6.84
N PHE A 27 -0.19 -2.93 -6.16
CA PHE A 27 -0.17 -3.47 -4.81
C PHE A 27 0.17 -4.97 -4.86
N VAL A 28 0.85 -5.44 -3.82
CA VAL A 28 1.25 -6.84 -3.69
C VAL A 28 1.02 -7.35 -2.29
N LEU A 29 0.83 -8.67 -2.22
CA LEU A 29 0.88 -9.44 -0.99
C LEU A 29 2.34 -9.71 -0.63
N VAL A 30 2.70 -9.35 0.60
CA VAL A 30 3.98 -9.71 1.23
C VAL A 30 3.70 -10.70 2.35
N THR A 31 4.41 -11.82 2.35
CA THR A 31 4.34 -12.85 3.40
C THR A 31 5.74 -13.23 3.88
N PRO A 32 5.87 -13.97 4.99
CA PRO A 32 7.14 -14.59 5.34
C PRO A 32 7.58 -15.57 4.24
N THR A 33 8.89 -15.81 4.14
CA THR A 33 9.41 -16.90 3.30
C THR A 33 9.06 -18.26 3.90
N GLY A 34 8.71 -19.22 3.05
CA GLY A 34 8.37 -20.60 3.45
C GLY A 34 7.27 -21.18 2.58
N ASP A 35 7.31 -22.50 2.38
CA ASP A 35 6.39 -23.21 1.48
C ASP A 35 4.96 -23.32 2.05
N ASP A 36 4.83 -23.17 3.37
CA ASP A 36 3.55 -23.17 4.08
C ASP A 36 2.88 -21.78 4.14
N LYS A 37 3.53 -20.76 3.56
CA LYS A 37 3.06 -19.37 3.65
C LYS A 37 2.09 -19.03 2.52
N PRO A 38 1.08 -18.19 2.78
CA PRO A 38 0.12 -17.79 1.76
C PRO A 38 0.81 -17.16 0.54
N GLN A 39 0.42 -17.64 -0.64
CA GLN A 39 0.90 -17.16 -1.94
C GLN A 39 -0.11 -16.21 -2.60
N THR A 40 -1.39 -16.36 -2.29
CA THR A 40 -2.49 -15.54 -2.83
C THR A 40 -3.40 -15.04 -1.72
N LEU A 41 -4.25 -14.05 -2.03
CA LEU A 41 -5.26 -13.56 -1.10
C LEU A 41 -6.34 -14.61 -0.79
N ASP A 42 -6.64 -15.54 -1.70
CA ASP A 42 -7.58 -16.64 -1.41
C ASP A 42 -7.10 -17.52 -0.25
N GLN A 43 -5.77 -17.70 -0.15
CA GLN A 43 -5.13 -18.44 0.94
C GLN A 43 -5.05 -17.65 2.25
N MET A 44 -5.52 -16.40 2.26
CA MET A 44 -5.58 -15.53 3.44
C MET A 44 -6.92 -15.61 4.19
N ALA A 45 -7.87 -16.45 3.75
CA ALA A 45 -9.12 -16.67 4.47
C ALA A 45 -8.85 -17.09 5.93
N GLY A 46 -9.44 -16.36 6.88
CA GLY A 46 -9.25 -16.55 8.33
C GLY A 46 -7.91 -16.06 8.87
N LYS A 47 -7.00 -15.56 8.01
CA LYS A 47 -5.67 -15.07 8.38
C LYS A 47 -5.65 -13.56 8.60
N ARG A 48 -4.64 -13.09 9.31
CA ARG A 48 -4.43 -11.68 9.62
C ARG A 48 -3.61 -11.00 8.52
N LEU A 49 -4.15 -9.94 7.94
CA LEU A 49 -3.52 -9.16 6.88
C LEU A 49 -3.32 -7.71 7.33
N ALA A 50 -2.06 -7.26 7.45
CA ALA A 50 -1.77 -5.87 7.73
C ALA A 50 -2.09 -4.97 6.53
N LEU A 51 -2.82 -3.89 6.78
CA LEU A 51 -3.18 -2.88 5.80
C LEU A 51 -2.98 -1.50 6.40
N VAL A 52 -2.25 -0.62 5.70
CA VAL A 52 -2.06 0.77 6.13
C VAL A 52 -3.41 1.49 6.24
N GLN A 53 -3.62 2.25 7.32
CA GLN A 53 -4.86 3.00 7.51
C GLN A 53 -5.12 3.99 6.35
N GLY A 54 -6.36 4.02 5.86
CA GLY A 54 -6.78 4.85 4.71
C GLY A 54 -6.27 4.35 3.36
N ASN A 55 -5.79 3.11 3.26
CA ASN A 55 -5.38 2.51 1.99
C ASN A 55 -6.59 2.25 1.08
N VAL A 56 -6.46 2.63 -0.20
CA VAL A 56 -7.47 2.46 -1.26
C VAL A 56 -7.92 1.01 -1.47
N MET A 57 -7.11 0.02 -1.09
CA MET A 57 -7.44 -1.39 -1.24
C MET A 57 -8.44 -1.90 -0.20
N ARG A 58 -8.79 -1.09 0.82
CA ARG A 58 -9.66 -1.54 1.92
C ARG A 58 -11.01 -2.05 1.43
N GLU A 59 -11.72 -1.27 0.61
CA GLU A 59 -13.05 -1.62 0.11
C GLU A 59 -12.99 -2.91 -0.72
N TYR A 60 -12.07 -2.97 -1.68
CA TYR A 60 -11.81 -4.17 -2.47
C TYR A 60 -11.56 -5.42 -1.60
N LEU A 61 -10.74 -5.30 -0.56
CA LEU A 61 -10.43 -6.44 0.32
C LEU A 61 -11.64 -6.88 1.14
N VAL A 62 -12.45 -5.94 1.65
CA VAL A 62 -13.65 -6.25 2.42
C VAL A 62 -14.72 -6.90 1.54
N GLU A 63 -14.88 -6.43 0.30
CA GLU A 63 -15.88 -6.97 -0.63
C GLU A 63 -15.48 -8.33 -1.22
N GLN A 64 -14.23 -8.47 -1.66
CA GLN A 64 -13.78 -9.65 -2.40
C GLN A 64 -13.19 -10.75 -1.50
N PHE A 65 -12.64 -10.37 -0.34
CA PHE A 65 -12.00 -11.30 0.59
C PHE A 65 -12.52 -11.10 2.03
N PRO A 66 -13.85 -11.21 2.27
CA PRO A 66 -14.47 -10.86 3.55
C PRO A 66 -14.01 -11.73 4.73
N GLN A 67 -13.40 -12.89 4.46
CA GLN A 67 -12.86 -13.77 5.49
C GLN A 67 -11.44 -13.37 5.95
N VAL A 68 -10.79 -12.43 5.28
CA VAL A 68 -9.47 -11.93 5.66
C VAL A 68 -9.61 -10.96 6.83
N GLN A 69 -8.84 -11.16 7.88
CA GLN A 69 -8.86 -10.30 9.06
C GLN A 69 -7.91 -9.11 8.87
N LEU A 70 -8.44 -7.96 8.45
CA LEU A 70 -7.65 -6.76 8.25
C LEU A 70 -7.17 -6.18 9.58
N VAL A 71 -5.86 -6.06 9.74
CA VAL A 71 -5.22 -5.42 10.90
C VAL A 71 -4.64 -4.07 10.47
N PRO A 72 -5.01 -2.96 11.12
CA PRO A 72 -4.51 -1.65 10.73
C PRO A 72 -3.01 -1.50 11.07
N ALA A 73 -2.22 -1.06 10.09
CA ALA A 73 -0.85 -0.64 10.28
C ALA A 73 -0.73 0.89 10.15
N GLN A 74 0.21 1.49 10.86
CA GLN A 74 0.41 2.95 10.84
C GLN A 74 1.00 3.42 9.50
N ASN A 75 1.91 2.63 8.92
CA ASN A 75 2.58 2.92 7.66
C ASN A 75 3.18 1.62 7.06
N ALA A 76 3.79 1.71 5.89
CA ALA A 76 4.38 0.55 5.20
C ALA A 76 5.51 -0.12 6.02
N VAL A 77 6.30 0.66 6.78
CA VAL A 77 7.37 0.14 7.64
C VAL A 77 6.80 -0.71 8.76
N ASP A 78 5.78 -0.19 9.43
CA ASP A 78 5.04 -0.89 10.47
C ASP A 78 4.42 -2.18 9.94
N ALA A 79 3.72 -2.12 8.81
CA ALA A 79 3.10 -3.30 8.18
C ALA A 79 4.11 -4.43 7.89
N MET A 80 5.29 -4.09 7.36
CA MET A 80 6.35 -5.08 7.11
C MET A 80 6.93 -5.64 8.41
N ALA A 81 7.09 -4.81 9.44
CA ALA A 81 7.57 -5.24 10.74
C ALA A 81 6.59 -6.21 11.43
N MET A 82 5.28 -5.97 11.34
CA MET A 82 4.25 -6.88 11.87
C MET A 82 4.36 -8.28 11.25
N VAL A 83 4.52 -8.36 9.92
CA VAL A 83 4.73 -9.66 9.22
C VAL A 83 6.02 -10.32 9.69
N ALA A 84 7.11 -9.55 9.75
CA ALA A 84 8.43 -10.08 10.13
C ALA A 84 8.52 -10.57 11.59
N LYS A 85 7.64 -10.08 12.46
CA LYS A 85 7.47 -10.50 13.85
C LYS A 85 6.48 -11.66 14.02
N GLY A 86 5.77 -12.04 12.96
CA GLY A 86 4.71 -13.05 13.02
C GLY A 86 3.44 -12.56 13.72
N GLU A 87 3.27 -11.24 13.87
CA GLU A 87 2.05 -10.67 14.43
C GLU A 87 0.89 -10.81 13.42
N VAL A 88 1.18 -10.81 12.13
CA VAL A 88 0.21 -11.03 11.04
C VAL A 88 0.79 -12.00 10.01
N ASP A 89 -0.08 -12.61 9.21
CA ASP A 89 0.30 -13.61 8.21
C ASP A 89 0.77 -12.99 6.88
N GLY A 90 0.37 -11.74 6.61
CA GLY A 90 0.80 -11.00 5.43
C GLY A 90 0.52 -9.50 5.53
N ALA A 91 0.99 -8.75 4.54
CA ALA A 91 0.73 -7.31 4.41
C ALA A 91 0.49 -6.92 2.95
N ILE A 92 -0.31 -5.86 2.75
CA ILE A 92 -0.45 -5.20 1.44
C ILE A 92 0.47 -3.99 1.36
N ASN A 93 1.31 -3.96 0.33
CA ASN A 93 2.22 -2.85 0.05
C ASN A 93 2.36 -2.59 -1.45
N SER A 94 2.90 -1.43 -1.85
CA SER A 94 3.33 -1.25 -3.25
C SER A 94 4.54 -2.14 -3.53
N LEU A 95 4.63 -2.70 -4.74
CA LEU A 95 5.74 -3.58 -5.13
C LEU A 95 7.11 -2.89 -4.99
N ILE A 96 7.23 -1.60 -5.32
CA ILE A 96 8.49 -0.87 -5.17
C ILE A 96 8.92 -0.76 -3.70
N SER A 97 8.01 -0.33 -2.82
CA SER A 97 8.32 -0.21 -1.39
C SER A 97 8.64 -1.57 -0.77
N ALA A 98 7.85 -2.60 -1.10
CA ALA A 98 8.08 -3.96 -0.64
C ALA A 98 9.46 -4.48 -1.07
N ARG A 99 9.80 -4.39 -2.36
CA ARG A 99 11.11 -4.84 -2.87
C ARG A 99 12.27 -4.07 -2.24
N TYR A 100 12.15 -2.76 -2.10
CA TYR A 100 13.18 -1.94 -1.46
C TYR A 100 13.44 -2.40 -0.02
N MET A 101 12.37 -2.53 0.79
CA MET A 101 12.49 -2.92 2.19
C MET A 101 12.98 -4.37 2.35
N ILE A 102 12.48 -5.30 1.52
CA ILE A 102 12.96 -6.68 1.51
C ILE A 102 14.45 -6.73 1.20
N SER A 103 14.90 -6.02 0.17
CA SER A 103 16.31 -6.02 -0.24
C SER A 103 17.26 -5.51 0.84
N ARG A 104 16.80 -4.57 1.67
CA ARG A 104 17.61 -3.85 2.68
C ARG A 104 17.55 -4.47 4.08
N GLN A 105 16.38 -4.99 4.49
CA GLN A 105 16.11 -5.33 5.90
C GLN A 105 15.53 -6.73 6.10
N TYR A 106 14.83 -7.28 5.11
CA TYR A 106 14.08 -8.54 5.26
C TYR A 106 14.47 -9.62 4.25
N ARG A 107 15.71 -9.57 3.76
CA ARG A 107 16.25 -10.56 2.84
C ARG A 107 16.13 -11.95 3.47
N ASN A 108 15.61 -12.91 2.70
CA ASN A 108 15.36 -14.29 3.13
C ASN A 108 14.38 -14.44 4.32
N ARG A 109 13.62 -13.39 4.66
CA ARG A 109 12.61 -13.43 5.73
C ARG A 109 11.22 -13.14 5.21
N LEU A 110 11.12 -12.18 4.30
CA LEU A 110 9.87 -11.78 3.66
C LEU A 110 10.00 -11.94 2.14
N GLN A 111 8.88 -12.21 1.49
CA GLN A 111 8.77 -12.37 0.04
C GLN A 111 7.53 -11.66 -0.50
N VAL A 112 7.62 -11.21 -1.75
CA VAL A 112 6.45 -10.78 -2.53
C VAL A 112 5.89 -11.99 -3.24
N THR A 113 4.61 -12.29 -3.08
CA THR A 113 4.00 -13.52 -3.64
C THR A 113 3.05 -13.26 -4.80
N SER A 114 2.18 -12.27 -4.69
CA SER A 114 1.18 -11.97 -5.73
C SER A 114 0.84 -10.49 -5.82
N THR A 115 0.34 -10.07 -6.98
CA THR A 115 -0.29 -8.76 -7.18
C THR A 115 -1.72 -8.78 -6.65
N VAL A 116 -2.19 -7.64 -6.15
CA VAL A 116 -3.48 -7.53 -5.47
C VAL A 116 -4.37 -6.52 -6.17
N GLY A 117 -5.57 -6.96 -6.56
CA GLY A 117 -6.55 -6.16 -7.28
C GLY A 117 -6.08 -5.65 -8.64
N THR A 118 -6.89 -4.78 -9.23
CA THR A 118 -6.61 -4.13 -10.52
C THR A 118 -6.21 -2.67 -10.37
N MET A 119 -6.44 -2.07 -9.20
CA MET A 119 -6.09 -0.69 -8.91
C MET A 119 -4.60 -0.57 -8.56
N PRO A 120 -3.80 0.18 -9.34
CA PRO A 120 -2.40 0.39 -8.99
C PRO A 120 -2.29 1.39 -7.83
N ALA A 121 -1.23 1.26 -7.03
CA ALA A 121 -0.74 2.34 -6.19
C ALA A 121 -0.27 3.48 -7.11
N ARG A 122 -0.88 4.65 -6.96
CA ARG A 122 -0.55 5.87 -7.71
C ARG A 122 0.14 6.83 -6.76
N ILE A 123 1.38 7.22 -7.03
CA ILE A 123 2.05 8.25 -6.24
C ILE A 123 1.90 9.59 -6.95
N ALA A 124 1.32 10.55 -6.25
CA ALA A 124 1.13 11.92 -6.71
C ALA A 124 1.63 12.92 -5.67
N LEU A 125 1.88 14.15 -6.13
CA LEU A 125 2.13 15.30 -5.25
C LEU A 125 0.78 15.84 -4.77
N ALA A 126 0.72 16.30 -3.53
CA ALA A 126 -0.48 16.91 -2.96
C ALA A 126 -0.21 18.32 -2.46
N THR A 127 -1.11 19.25 -2.77
CA THR A 127 -1.14 20.62 -2.27
C THR A 127 -2.40 20.86 -1.44
N ASN A 128 -2.40 21.94 -0.65
CA ASN A 128 -3.64 22.45 -0.07
C ASN A 128 -4.62 22.79 -1.22
N ARG A 129 -5.92 22.51 -1.03
CA ARG A 129 -6.96 22.66 -2.05
C ARG A 129 -7.05 24.09 -2.61
N GLY A 130 -6.74 25.10 -1.80
CA GLY A 130 -6.73 26.52 -2.19
C GLY A 130 -5.46 27.00 -2.91
N ALA A 131 -4.38 26.21 -2.93
CA ALA A 131 -3.11 26.61 -3.54
C ALA A 131 -3.07 26.28 -5.05
N LEU A 132 -3.91 26.96 -5.85
CA LEU A 132 -4.13 26.65 -7.26
C LEU A 132 -2.91 26.92 -8.14
N GLU A 133 -2.16 27.99 -7.88
CA GLU A 133 -0.96 28.36 -8.62
C GLU A 133 0.14 27.31 -8.44
N LEU A 134 0.39 26.91 -7.19
CA LEU A 134 1.36 25.86 -6.87
C LEU A 134 0.96 24.53 -7.51
N TYR A 135 -0.31 24.14 -7.41
CA TYR A 135 -0.82 22.96 -8.12
C TYR A 135 -0.54 23.03 -9.62
N SER A 136 -0.84 24.16 -10.28
CA SER A 136 -0.66 24.30 -11.72
C SER A 136 0.81 24.23 -12.15
N ILE A 137 1.72 24.80 -11.35
CA ILE A 137 3.17 24.73 -11.62
C ILE A 137 3.64 23.27 -11.54
N LEU A 138 3.27 22.56 -10.48
CA LEU A 138 3.69 21.17 -10.25
C LEU A 138 3.13 20.22 -11.30
N ASP A 139 1.86 20.37 -11.66
CA ASP A 139 1.19 19.52 -12.64
C ASP A 139 1.76 19.70 -14.06
N LYS A 140 2.22 20.91 -14.40
CA LYS A 140 2.92 21.21 -15.67
C LYS A 140 4.38 20.75 -15.71
N ALA A 141 5.04 20.72 -14.55
CA ALA A 141 6.44 20.30 -14.45
C ALA A 141 6.61 18.78 -14.52
N LEU A 142 5.57 18.03 -14.13
CA LEU A 142 5.46 16.59 -14.32
C LEU A 142 5.15 16.24 -15.77
#